data_AF-A0AAQ1JYY6-F1
#
_entry.id   AF-A0AAQ1JYY6-F1
#
_cell.length_a   1.000
_cell.length_b   1.000
_cell.length_c   1.000
_cell.angle_alpha   90.00
_cell.angle_beta   90.00
_cell.angle_gamma   90.00
#
_symmetry.space_group_name_H-M   'P 1'
#
loop_
_entity.id
_entity.type
_entity.pdbx_description
1 polymer ?
#
loop_
_entity_poly.entity_id
_entity_poly.type
_entity_poly.pdbx_seq_one_letter_code
_entity_poly.pdbx_strand_id
1 'polypeptide(L)'
;MRCSMSRKGSCWDNAPTESFFNSLKNERVHGTRYRTHREAVADLFEYIEVFYNRSRRHSSLGFMSPTQFMQDWLEAQRTRDAAA
;
A
#
# COMPACT_ATOMS: atom_id res chain seq x y z
N MET A 1 21.10 3.74 -13.25
CA MET A 1 19.72 3.45 -12.82
C MET A 1 19.45 1.98 -13.14
N ARG A 2 19.31 1.10 -12.13
CA ARG A 2 19.02 -0.33 -12.35
C ARG A 2 17.51 -0.49 -12.39
N CYS A 3 16.95 -0.80 -13.56
CA CYS A 3 15.53 -1.13 -13.66
C CYS A 3 15.28 -2.48 -12.96
N SER A 4 14.49 -2.44 -11.88
CA SER A 4 13.91 -3.64 -11.27
C SER A 4 12.81 -4.16 -12.18
N MET A 5 13.17 -5.00 -13.14
CA MET A 5 12.20 -5.78 -13.89
C MET A 5 11.88 -7.01 -13.05
N SER A 6 10.63 -7.17 -12.61
CA SER A 6 10.16 -8.49 -12.16
C SER A 6 10.45 -9.53 -13.28
N ARG A 7 10.55 -10.81 -12.94
CA ARG A 7 10.69 -11.89 -13.94
C ARG A 7 9.62 -11.69 -15.01
N LYS A 8 10.03 -11.71 -16.29
CA LYS A 8 9.11 -11.67 -17.43
C LYS A 8 7.99 -12.71 -17.20
N GLY A 9 6.75 -12.24 -16.97
CA GLY A 9 5.57 -13.10 -16.78
C GLY A 9 4.99 -13.19 -15.37
N SER A 10 5.55 -12.55 -14.33
CA SER A 10 4.93 -12.51 -12.99
C SER A 10 4.17 -11.20 -12.77
N CYS A 11 2.93 -11.12 -13.26
CA CYS A 11 2.05 -9.97 -13.03
C CYS A 11 1.68 -9.80 -11.55
N TRP A 12 1.72 -10.89 -10.78
CA TRP A 12 1.36 -10.92 -9.36
C TRP A 12 2.30 -10.10 -8.48
N ASP A 13 3.58 -9.99 -8.84
CA ASP A 13 4.54 -9.21 -8.05
C ASP A 13 4.32 -7.70 -8.17
N ASN A 14 3.82 -7.24 -9.33
CA ASN A 14 3.65 -5.82 -9.63
C ASN A 14 2.21 -5.33 -9.38
N ALA A 15 1.22 -6.22 -9.47
CA ALA A 15 -0.20 -5.88 -9.34
C ALA A 15 -0.55 -5.11 -8.04
N PRO A 16 0.02 -5.41 -6.85
CA PRO A 16 -0.24 -4.64 -5.64
C PRO A 16 0.28 -3.20 -5.75
N THR A 17 1.49 -3.04 -6.31
CA THR A 17 2.13 -1.74 -6.52
C THR A 17 1.38 -0.91 -7.54
N GLU A 18 0.95 -1.50 -8.65
CA GLU A 18 0.12 -0.82 -9.66
C GLU A 18 -1.22 -0.38 -9.08
N SER A 19 -1.86 -1.23 -8.28
CA SER A 19 -3.13 -0.91 -7.62
C SER A 19 -2.98 0.26 -6.65
N PHE A 20 -1.89 0.29 -5.87
CA PHE A 20 -1.56 1.41 -4.99
C PHE A 20 -1.39 2.71 -5.79
N PHE A 21 -0.53 2.72 -6.81
CA PHE A 21 -0.26 3.95 -7.57
C PHE A 21 -1.48 4.45 -8.36
N ASN A 22 -2.32 3.55 -8.85
CA ASN A 22 -3.59 3.93 -9.47
C ASN A 22 -4.50 4.65 -8.45
N SER A 23 -4.62 4.09 -7.25
CA SER A 23 -5.42 4.68 -6.16
C SER A 23 -4.89 6.04 -5.74
N LEU A 24 -3.60 6.14 -5.46
CA LEU A 24 -2.93 7.38 -5.06
C LEU A 24 -3.15 8.49 -6.08
N LYS A 25 -2.95 8.18 -7.36
CA LYS A 25 -3.09 9.16 -8.44
C LYS A 25 -4.52 9.64 -8.54
N ASN A 26 -5.50 8.74 -8.58
CA ASN A 26 -6.90 9.10 -8.80
C ASN A 26 -7.55 9.77 -7.58
N GLU A 27 -7.21 9.31 -6.37
CA GLU A 27 -7.88 9.76 -5.15
C GLU A 27 -7.26 11.04 -4.55
N ARG A 28 -5.96 11.30 -4.78
CA ARG A 28 -5.26 12.44 -4.16
C ARG A 28 -4.53 13.36 -5.09
N VAL A 29 -3.76 12.81 -6.02
CA VAL A 29 -2.88 13.64 -6.87
C VAL A 29 -3.66 14.27 -8.02
N HIS A 30 -4.71 13.62 -8.51
CA HIS A 30 -5.49 14.08 -9.66
C HIS A 30 -6.19 15.40 -9.32
N GLY A 31 -5.89 16.44 -10.10
CA GLY A 31 -6.46 17.78 -9.92
C GLY A 31 -5.76 18.64 -8.85
N THR A 32 -4.83 18.07 -8.09
CA THR A 32 -4.13 18.78 -7.02
C THR A 32 -2.89 19.50 -7.57
N ARG A 33 -2.73 20.77 -7.20
CA ARG A 33 -1.54 21.59 -7.52
C ARG A 33 -0.85 22.00 -6.24
N TYR A 34 0.31 21.40 -5.98
CA TYR A 34 1.15 21.76 -4.84
C TYR A 34 1.95 23.02 -5.15
N ARG A 35 2.02 23.94 -4.19
CA ARG A 35 2.83 25.16 -4.30
C ARG A 35 4.29 24.89 -4.04
N THR A 36 4.58 23.90 -3.19
CA THR A 36 5.94 23.51 -2.83
C THR A 36 6.11 21.99 -2.78
N HIS A 37 7.34 21.53 -2.95
CA HIS A 37 7.66 20.12 -2.78
C HIS A 37 7.35 19.61 -1.36
N ARG A 38 7.55 20.46 -0.33
CA ARG A 38 7.28 20.08 1.07
C ARG A 38 5.81 19.81 1.32
N GLU A 39 4.94 20.61 0.70
CA GLU A 39 3.49 20.41 0.75
C GLU A 39 3.09 19.08 0.12
N ALA A 40 3.62 18.77 -1.07
CA ALA A 40 3.37 17.48 -1.72
C ALA A 40 3.83 16.31 -0.86
N VAL A 41 5.02 16.39 -0.25
CA VAL A 41 5.53 15.33 0.64
C VAL A 41 4.62 15.14 1.86
N ALA A 42 4.16 16.23 2.49
CA ALA A 42 3.28 16.14 3.65
C ALA A 42 1.92 15.52 3.31
N ASP A 43 1.31 15.93 2.20
CA ASP A 43 0.03 15.40 1.71
C ASP A 43 0.14 13.91 1.34
N LEU A 44 1.20 13.54 0.61
CA LEU A 44 1.45 12.14 0.26
C LEU A 44 1.74 11.28 1.50
N PHE A 45 2.48 11.81 2.47
CA PHE A 45 2.74 11.11 3.73
C PHE A 45 1.44 10.85 4.50
N GLU A 46 0.60 11.87 4.64
CA GLU A 46 -0.70 11.72 5.30
C GLU A 46 -1.56 10.67 4.59
N TYR A 47 -1.64 10.75 3.25
CA TYR A 47 -2.41 9.77 2.50
C TYR A 47 -1.87 8.35 2.68
N ILE A 48 -0.56 8.13 2.62
CA ILE A 48 0.01 6.79 2.70
C ILE A 48 -0.11 6.24 4.13
N GLU A 49 0.39 6.97 5.11
CA GLU A 49 0.56 6.45 6.48
C GLU A 49 -0.73 6.48 7.28
N VAL A 50 -1.55 7.51 7.12
CA VAL A 50 -2.74 7.73 7.95
C VAL A 50 -3.98 7.14 7.29
N PHE A 51 -4.14 7.35 5.98
CA PHE A 51 -5.34 6.89 5.27
C PHE A 51 -5.14 5.49 4.67
N TYR A 52 -4.21 5.32 3.74
CA TYR A 52 -4.06 4.11 2.94
C TYR A 52 -3.71 2.90 3.82
N ASN A 53 -2.64 3.00 4.62
CA ASN A 53 -2.15 1.88 5.41
C ASN A 53 -3.09 1.53 6.59
N ARG A 54 -3.64 2.54 7.27
CA ARG A 54 -4.40 2.32 8.52
C ARG A 54 -5.91 2.19 8.32
N SER A 55 -6.48 2.90 7.34
CA SER A 55 -7.94 3.08 7.24
C SER A 55 -8.56 2.54 5.95
N ARG A 56 -7.84 2.54 4.83
CA ARG A 56 -8.39 2.12 3.53
C ARG A 56 -8.68 0.63 3.52
N ARG A 57 -9.92 0.27 3.19
CA ARG A 57 -10.35 -1.13 3.09
C ARG A 57 -10.09 -1.68 1.70
N HIS A 58 -9.50 -2.87 1.63
CA HIS A 58 -9.23 -3.56 0.38
C HIS A 58 -10.09 -4.82 0.24
N SER A 59 -10.84 -4.96 -0.85
CA SER A 59 -11.67 -6.14 -1.11
C SER A 59 -10.84 -7.43 -1.18
N SER A 60 -9.63 -7.36 -1.72
CA SER A 60 -8.67 -8.47 -1.76
C SER A 60 -8.16 -8.90 -0.37
N LEU A 61 -8.30 -8.05 0.65
CA LEU A 61 -7.90 -8.31 2.04
C LEU A 61 -9.13 -8.57 2.93
N GLY A 62 -10.27 -8.99 2.36
CA GLY A 62 -11.49 -9.20 3.14
C GLY A 62 -12.06 -7.91 3.76
N PHE A 63 -11.88 -6.78 3.08
CA PHE A 63 -12.26 -5.45 3.55
C PHE A 63 -11.52 -4.96 4.81
N MET A 64 -10.35 -5.52 5.10
CA MET A 64 -9.43 -5.02 6.11
C MET A 64 -8.50 -3.93 5.55
N SER A 65 -7.89 -3.15 6.46
CA SER A 65 -6.79 -2.26 6.08
C SER A 65 -5.47 -3.03 5.96
N PRO A 66 -4.49 -2.52 5.18
CA PRO A 66 -3.19 -3.17 5.04
C PRO A 66 -2.51 -3.42 6.39
N THR A 67 -2.55 -2.45 7.31
CA THR A 67 -1.98 -2.61 8.65
C THR A 67 -2.69 -3.71 9.44
N GLN A 68 -4.02 -3.72 9.43
CA GLN A 68 -4.78 -4.73 10.17
C GLN A 68 -4.51 -6.14 9.62
N PHE A 69 -4.57 -6.30 8.30
CA PHE A 69 -4.26 -7.57 7.66
C PHE A 69 -2.85 -8.07 8.02
N MET A 70 -1.85 -7.19 8.04
CA MET A 70 -0.49 -7.54 8.39
C MET A 70 -0.36 -7.94 9.87
N GLN A 71 -1.06 -7.25 10.77
CA GLN A 71 -1.08 -7.59 12.20
C GLN A 71 -1.67 -8.98 12.43
N ASP A 72 -2.86 -9.23 11.87
CA ASP A 72 -3.54 -10.52 11.98
C ASP A 72 -2.68 -11.66 11.41
N TRP A 73 -2.00 -11.40 10.27
CA TRP A 73 -1.09 -12.38 9.67
C TRP A 73 0.13 -12.69 10.55
N LEU A 74 0.75 -11.66 11.14
CA LEU A 74 1.88 -11.84 12.05
C LEU A 74 1.50 -12.61 13.33
N GLU A 75 0.31 -12.34 13.87
CA GLU A 75 -0.21 -13.07 15.03
C GLU A 75 -0.49 -14.54 14.71
N ALA A 76 -1.05 -14.82 13.53
CA ALA A 76 -1.27 -16.18 13.06
C ALA A 76 0.05 -16.94 12.86
N GLN A 77 1.08 -16.30 12.30
CA GLN A 77 2.43 -16.88 12.15
C GLN A 77 3.05 -17.21 13.51
N ARG A 78 3.04 -16.25 14.45
CA ARG A 78 3.55 -16.46 15.81
C ARG A 78 2.87 -17.63 16.52
N THR A 79 1.55 -17.74 16.37
CA THR A 79 0.77 -18.84 16.97
C THR A 79 1.17 -20.19 16.36
N ARG A 80 1.41 -20.23 15.04
CA ARG A 80 1.86 -21.44 14.35
C ARG A 80 3.25 -21.87 14.79
N ASP A 81 4.18 -20.93 14.90
CA ASP A 81 5.56 -21.20 15.33
C ASP A 81 5.63 -21.64 16.79
N ALA A 82 4.76 -21.12 17.65
CA ALA A 82 4.67 -21.53 19.06
C ALA A 82 4.02 -22.91 19.26
N ALA A 83 3.25 -23.39 18.27
CA ALA A 83 2.57 -24.69 18.29
C ALA A 83 3.37 -25.82 17.60
N ALA A 84 4.51 -25.49 16.99
CA ALA A 84 5.45 -26.42 16.34
C ALA A 84 6.59 -26.80 17.29
#